data_AF-A0AA39RHD6-F1
#
_entry.id   AF-A0AA39RHD6-F1
#
_cell.length_a   1.000
_cell.length_b   1.000
_cell.length_c   1.000
_cell.angle_alpha   90.00
_cell.angle_beta   90.00
_cell.angle_gamma   90.00
#
_symmetry.space_group_name_H-M   'P 1'
#
loop_
_entity.id
_entity.type
_entity.pdbx_description
1 polymer ?
#
loop_
_entity_poly.entity_id
_entity_poly.type
_entity_poly.pdbx_seq_one_letter_code
_entity_poly.pdbx_strand_id
1 'polypeptide(L)'
;MRPPATRGRGGGGFRGGRGDGGGRGRGFGGGGRGGRGGSAMGGRGGGRGGRGGGRGGRGGGGMKGGSKVVVEPHRHDGVFIAKGKEDALVTKNMVPGEAVYNEKRISVQNEDATKVEYRVWNPFRSKLAAAVLGGVDNIWIKPGARVLYLGAASGTTVSHVSDIVGPNGVVYAVEFSHRSGRDLVNMAKKRTNVIPIIEDARHPAKYRMLVGMVDVIFSDVAQPDQARILALNASYFLKAGGHFVISIKANCIDSTVPAEAVFQSEVKKLQQEQFKPFEQVTLEPFERDHACVVGGYRMPKKQKA
;
A
#
# COMPACT_ATOMS: atom_id res chain seq x y z
N MET A 1 43.98 -26.63 -43.82
CA MET A 1 45.01 -27.65 -43.48
C MET A 1 45.01 -27.88 -41.96
N ARG A 2 45.83 -28.80 -41.42
CA ARG A 2 45.76 -29.30 -40.02
C ARG A 2 46.88 -28.69 -39.10
N PRO A 3 46.88 -28.94 -37.76
CA PRO A 3 47.53 -28.08 -36.74
C PRO A 3 48.88 -28.62 -36.20
N PRO A 4 49.45 -28.03 -35.12
CA PRO A 4 49.29 -28.55 -33.73
C PRO A 4 48.78 -27.47 -32.72
N ALA A 5 48.13 -27.73 -31.57
CA ALA A 5 48.34 -28.66 -30.44
C ALA A 5 49.45 -28.20 -29.45
N THR A 6 49.36 -28.28 -28.10
CA THR A 6 48.47 -29.01 -27.15
C THR A 6 47.91 -28.02 -26.06
N ARG A 7 47.60 -28.24 -24.75
CA ARG A 7 47.74 -29.37 -23.78
C ARG A 7 46.87 -29.19 -22.49
N GLY A 8 46.02 -30.17 -22.15
CA GLY A 8 45.53 -30.46 -20.77
C GLY A 8 44.37 -29.61 -20.16
N ARG A 9 43.64 -30.08 -19.12
CA ARG A 9 43.57 -31.44 -18.52
C ARG A 9 42.32 -31.64 -17.61
N GLY A 10 41.43 -32.58 -17.96
CA GLY A 10 40.42 -33.22 -17.07
C GLY A 10 39.18 -32.40 -16.68
N GLY A 11 38.05 -33.01 -16.25
CA GLY A 11 37.70 -34.43 -16.32
C GLY A 11 36.70 -34.92 -15.25
N GLY A 12 35.40 -35.05 -15.60
CA GLY A 12 34.36 -35.69 -14.76
C GLY A 12 33.86 -34.88 -13.55
N GLY A 13 32.75 -35.24 -12.88
CA GLY A 13 31.80 -36.31 -13.23
C GLY A 13 30.93 -36.83 -12.07
N PHE A 14 29.81 -36.14 -11.79
CA PHE A 14 28.58 -36.59 -11.09
C PHE A 14 28.60 -37.44 -9.79
N ARG A 15 27.68 -37.04 -8.89
CA ARG A 15 26.93 -37.86 -7.88
C ARG A 15 27.68 -38.56 -6.73
N GLY A 16 27.34 -38.10 -5.52
CA GLY A 16 26.60 -38.95 -4.56
C GLY A 16 27.41 -39.73 -3.51
N GLY A 17 27.23 -39.37 -2.24
CA GLY A 17 27.67 -40.16 -1.09
C GLY A 17 26.94 -39.77 0.18
N ARG A 18 26.32 -40.75 0.88
CA ARG A 18 25.63 -40.54 2.16
C ARG A 18 25.62 -41.82 3.01
N GLY A 19 26.80 -42.22 3.50
CA GLY A 19 26.95 -42.96 4.77
C GLY A 19 27.20 -41.96 5.91
N ASP A 20 27.25 -42.34 7.19
CA ASP A 20 27.04 -43.63 7.86
C ASP A 20 26.21 -43.33 9.13
N GLY A 21 25.82 -44.20 10.07
CA GLY A 21 26.29 -45.50 10.55
C GLY A 21 25.88 -45.60 12.04
N GLY A 22 25.41 -46.74 12.53
CA GLY A 22 24.70 -46.82 13.83
C GLY A 22 25.57 -47.15 15.06
N GLY A 23 25.22 -46.61 16.24
CA GLY A 23 25.96 -46.84 17.51
C GLY A 23 25.06 -47.05 18.74
N ARG A 24 25.19 -48.22 19.40
CA ARG A 24 24.39 -48.74 20.54
C ARG A 24 24.50 -47.89 21.84
N GLY A 25 23.47 -47.91 22.69
CA GLY A 25 23.41 -47.04 23.89
C GLY A 25 22.63 -47.49 25.15
N ARG A 26 22.68 -48.76 25.56
CA ARG A 26 22.28 -49.31 26.90
C ARG A 26 20.79 -49.23 27.33
N GLY A 27 20.39 -50.21 28.15
CA GLY A 27 19.14 -50.21 28.91
C GLY A 27 19.30 -50.95 30.25
N PHE A 28 18.54 -50.52 31.27
CA PHE A 28 18.37 -51.07 32.63
C PHE A 28 17.00 -50.54 33.13
N GLY A 29 16.24 -51.17 34.02
CA GLY A 29 16.40 -52.49 34.65
C GLY A 29 15.61 -52.58 35.97
N GLY A 30 14.54 -53.38 36.03
CA GLY A 30 13.66 -53.56 37.20
C GLY A 30 12.64 -52.43 37.43
N GLY A 31 11.51 -52.61 38.12
CA GLY A 31 10.88 -53.84 38.62
C GLY A 31 10.65 -53.86 40.14
N GLY A 32 9.40 -53.75 40.61
CA GLY A 32 9.07 -54.03 42.01
C GLY A 32 7.72 -53.53 42.56
N ARG A 33 6.90 -54.49 43.02
CA ARG A 33 5.83 -54.39 44.06
C ARG A 33 4.59 -53.51 43.79
N GLY A 34 3.47 -53.94 44.38
CA GLY A 34 2.20 -53.20 44.44
C GLY A 34 1.57 -53.29 45.84
N GLY A 35 0.35 -52.77 46.01
CA GLY A 35 -0.39 -52.74 47.29
C GLY A 35 -1.91 -52.74 47.11
N ARG A 36 -2.67 -53.06 48.17
CA ARG A 36 -4.15 -53.19 48.19
C ARG A 36 -4.81 -52.10 49.05
N GLY A 37 -6.10 -51.83 48.80
CA GLY A 37 -6.97 -50.87 49.49
C GLY A 37 -7.49 -49.80 48.52
N GLY A 38 -8.75 -49.35 48.52
CA GLY A 38 -9.83 -49.44 49.51
C GLY A 38 -9.91 -48.15 50.34
N SER A 39 -11.02 -47.43 50.47
CA SER A 39 -12.40 -47.64 49.95
C SER A 39 -13.25 -46.36 50.04
N ALA A 40 -14.34 -46.28 49.24
CA ALA A 40 -15.38 -45.21 49.26
C ALA A 40 -14.89 -43.78 48.89
N MET A 41 -15.72 -42.75 48.69
CA MET A 41 -17.19 -42.60 48.79
C MET A 41 -17.71 -41.48 47.85
N GLY A 42 -18.98 -41.54 47.42
CA GLY A 42 -19.78 -40.35 47.03
C GLY A 42 -19.56 -39.75 45.63
N GLY A 43 -20.52 -39.95 44.72
CA GLY A 43 -20.58 -39.28 43.41
C GLY A 43 -22.00 -39.21 42.86
N ARG A 44 -22.84 -38.30 43.37
CA ARG A 44 -24.30 -38.27 43.14
C ARG A 44 -24.75 -36.89 42.63
N GLY A 45 -25.55 -36.87 41.56
CA GLY A 45 -26.33 -35.70 41.14
C GLY A 45 -25.67 -34.83 40.07
N GLY A 46 -26.42 -34.52 39.01
CA GLY A 46 -25.96 -33.66 37.91
C GLY A 46 -26.23 -32.17 38.11
N GLY A 47 -25.61 -31.33 37.28
CA GLY A 47 -25.84 -29.89 37.23
C GLY A 47 -25.53 -29.32 35.84
N ARG A 48 -26.39 -28.43 35.33
CA ARG A 48 -26.21 -27.80 34.01
C ARG A 48 -25.10 -26.74 34.06
N GLY A 49 -23.93 -27.03 33.47
CA GLY A 49 -22.90 -26.03 33.18
C GLY A 49 -23.27 -25.18 31.95
N GLY A 50 -23.30 -23.86 32.10
CA GLY A 50 -23.74 -22.94 31.04
C GLY A 50 -22.72 -22.71 29.92
N ARG A 51 -23.21 -22.29 28.73
CA ARG A 51 -22.36 -21.77 27.64
C ARG A 51 -21.56 -20.56 28.13
N GLY A 52 -20.25 -20.70 28.23
CA GLY A 52 -19.33 -19.59 28.47
C GLY A 52 -19.37 -18.60 27.30
N GLY A 53 -20.10 -17.49 27.48
CA GLY A 53 -20.18 -16.42 26.48
C GLY A 53 -18.85 -15.68 26.38
N GLY A 54 -18.02 -16.05 25.39
CA GLY A 54 -16.76 -15.38 25.12
C GLY A 54 -17.00 -13.90 24.84
N ARG A 55 -16.47 -13.02 25.71
CA ARG A 55 -16.45 -11.57 25.50
C ARG A 55 -15.53 -11.25 24.31
N GLY A 56 -16.09 -11.27 23.11
CA GLY A 56 -15.44 -10.74 21.92
C GLY A 56 -15.05 -9.29 22.17
N GLY A 57 -13.75 -8.99 22.06
CA GLY A 57 -13.24 -7.63 22.23
C GLY A 57 -13.87 -6.65 21.25
N ARG A 58 -13.87 -5.36 21.60
CA ARG A 58 -14.37 -4.26 20.76
C ARG A 58 -13.53 -4.10 19.49
N GLY A 59 -13.79 -4.93 18.48
CA GLY A 59 -13.48 -4.58 17.09
C GLY A 59 -14.28 -3.33 16.71
N GLY A 60 -13.64 -2.37 16.04
CA GLY A 60 -14.24 -1.08 15.72
C GLY A 60 -15.55 -1.21 14.93
N GLY A 61 -16.44 -0.25 15.12
CA GLY A 61 -17.60 -0.06 14.24
C GLY A 61 -17.14 0.00 12.78
N GLY A 62 -17.90 -0.67 11.92
CA GLY A 62 -17.53 -0.80 10.51
C GLY A 62 -18.71 -1.28 9.69
N MET A 63 -19.42 -0.35 9.07
CA MET A 63 -20.50 -0.43 8.09
C MET A 63 -20.99 -1.86 7.81
N LYS A 64 -22.05 -2.29 8.50
CA LYS A 64 -22.62 -3.63 8.33
C LYS A 64 -23.27 -3.76 6.95
N GLY A 65 -23.02 -4.86 6.25
CA GLY A 65 -23.61 -5.11 4.93
C GLY A 65 -25.13 -5.08 4.95
N GLY A 66 -25.75 -4.53 3.90
CA GLY A 66 -27.20 -4.38 3.78
C GLY A 66 -27.77 -3.09 4.38
N SER A 67 -26.96 -2.20 4.96
CA SER A 67 -27.43 -0.85 5.28
C SER A 67 -27.64 -0.02 4.01
N LYS A 68 -28.78 0.68 3.92
CA LYS A 68 -28.97 1.75 2.93
C LYS A 68 -28.01 2.91 3.23
N VAL A 69 -27.54 3.56 2.18
CA VAL A 69 -26.56 4.67 2.22
C VAL A 69 -26.94 5.70 1.16
N VAL A 70 -26.51 6.94 1.34
CA VAL A 70 -26.58 8.00 0.32
C VAL A 70 -25.15 8.30 -0.11
N VAL A 71 -24.89 8.42 -1.41
CA VAL A 71 -23.56 8.75 -1.94
C VAL A 71 -23.56 10.19 -2.44
N GLU A 72 -22.75 11.02 -1.81
CA GLU A 72 -22.57 12.45 -2.14
C GLU A 72 -21.17 12.71 -2.71
N PRO A 73 -20.97 13.71 -3.58
CA PRO A 73 -19.65 14.12 -4.03
C PRO A 73 -18.83 14.74 -2.88
N HIS A 74 -17.53 14.45 -2.87
CA HIS A 74 -16.57 15.11 -1.97
C HIS A 74 -16.08 16.43 -2.61
N ARG A 75 -15.41 17.30 -1.83
CA ARG A 75 -14.69 18.49 -2.34
C ARG A 75 -13.49 18.21 -3.28
N HIS A 76 -13.30 16.95 -3.69
CA HIS A 76 -12.24 16.56 -4.62
C HIS A 76 -12.86 15.72 -5.74
N ASP A 77 -12.57 16.09 -6.99
CA ASP A 77 -13.16 15.44 -8.17
C ASP A 77 -12.89 13.92 -8.18
N GLY A 78 -13.93 13.13 -8.42
CA GLY A 78 -13.85 11.66 -8.47
C GLY A 78 -13.84 10.96 -7.09
N VAL A 79 -13.82 11.70 -5.99
CA VAL A 79 -13.98 11.19 -4.62
C VAL A 79 -15.40 11.46 -4.11
N PHE A 80 -15.95 10.54 -3.34
CA PHE A 80 -17.33 10.59 -2.84
C PHE A 80 -17.40 10.19 -1.36
N ILE A 81 -18.47 10.57 -0.67
CA ILE A 81 -18.80 10.14 0.70
C ILE A 81 -20.06 9.28 0.64
N ALA A 82 -19.99 8.06 1.18
CA ALA A 82 -21.16 7.25 1.46
C ALA A 82 -21.63 7.52 2.89
N LYS A 83 -22.68 8.35 3.04
CA LYS A 83 -23.31 8.65 4.33
C LYS A 83 -24.21 7.51 4.80
N GLY A 84 -24.23 7.27 6.11
CA GLY A 84 -25.04 6.20 6.69
C GLY A 84 -25.13 6.26 8.22
N LYS A 85 -24.83 5.13 8.89
CA LYS A 85 -24.63 5.11 10.35
C LYS A 85 -23.20 5.44 10.77
N GLU A 86 -22.28 5.26 9.84
CA GLU A 86 -20.86 5.56 9.91
C GLU A 86 -20.52 6.04 8.49
N ASP A 87 -19.97 7.25 8.35
CA ASP A 87 -19.69 7.80 7.02
C ASP A 87 -18.38 7.21 6.47
N ALA A 88 -18.35 6.89 5.18
CA ALA A 88 -17.24 6.21 4.54
C ALA A 88 -16.77 6.92 3.27
N LEU A 89 -15.45 7.13 3.14
CA LEU A 89 -14.84 7.62 1.91
C LEU A 89 -14.93 6.53 0.83
N VAL A 90 -15.35 6.89 -0.39
CA VAL A 90 -15.59 5.96 -1.49
C VAL A 90 -15.12 6.51 -2.84
N THR A 91 -14.69 5.61 -3.73
CA THR A 91 -14.37 5.91 -5.14
C THR A 91 -15.31 5.13 -6.06
N LYS A 92 -15.64 5.69 -7.24
CA LYS A 92 -16.44 5.01 -8.26
C LYS A 92 -15.62 3.88 -8.89
N ASN A 93 -16.08 2.63 -8.79
CA ASN A 93 -15.34 1.47 -9.29
C ASN A 93 -15.25 1.48 -10.82
N MET A 94 -14.03 1.43 -11.36
CA MET A 94 -13.81 1.27 -12.80
C MET A 94 -14.15 -0.14 -13.32
N VAL A 95 -14.10 -1.16 -12.45
CA VAL A 95 -14.32 -2.57 -12.80
C VAL A 95 -15.42 -3.16 -11.89
N PRO A 96 -16.72 -2.86 -12.15
CA PRO A 96 -17.84 -3.34 -11.35
C PRO A 96 -17.84 -4.86 -11.18
N GLY A 97 -18.35 -5.34 -10.05
CA GLY A 97 -18.33 -6.77 -9.71
C GLY A 97 -17.06 -7.23 -9.00
N GLU A 98 -15.92 -6.52 -9.13
CA GLU A 98 -14.64 -6.93 -8.54
C GLU A 98 -14.17 -6.07 -7.33
N ALA A 99 -13.53 -6.73 -6.36
CA ALA A 99 -12.76 -6.11 -5.27
C ALA A 99 -11.26 -6.46 -5.41
N VAL A 100 -10.37 -5.54 -5.03
CA VAL A 100 -8.91 -5.68 -5.18
C VAL A 100 -8.26 -6.30 -3.94
N TYR A 101 -8.72 -5.93 -2.74
CA TYR A 101 -8.18 -6.37 -1.45
C TYR A 101 -9.27 -6.80 -0.45
N ASN A 102 -10.43 -7.20 -0.97
CA ASN A 102 -11.65 -7.54 -0.21
C ASN A 102 -12.23 -6.37 0.61
N GLU A 103 -12.13 -5.17 0.05
CA GLU A 103 -12.88 -3.98 0.48
C GLU A 103 -14.39 -4.16 0.38
N LYS A 104 -15.13 -3.37 1.17
CA LYS A 104 -16.58 -3.26 1.06
C LYS A 104 -16.93 -2.49 -0.21
N ARG A 105 -18.02 -2.90 -0.87
CA ARG A 105 -18.51 -2.31 -2.11
C ARG A 105 -19.98 -1.95 -1.97
N ILE A 106 -20.38 -0.87 -2.62
CA ILE A 106 -21.70 -0.25 -2.51
C ILE A 106 -22.25 -0.11 -3.92
N SER A 107 -23.29 -0.88 -4.23
CA SER A 107 -23.98 -0.78 -5.52
C SER A 107 -25.16 0.19 -5.39
N VAL A 108 -25.09 1.30 -6.11
CA VAL A 108 -26.16 2.28 -6.26
C VAL A 108 -26.83 2.02 -7.61
N GLN A 109 -28.15 2.04 -7.66
CA GLN A 109 -28.90 2.03 -8.91
C GLN A 109 -29.42 3.45 -9.13
N ASN A 110 -28.98 4.08 -10.21
CA ASN A 110 -29.43 5.41 -10.60
C ASN A 110 -30.86 5.35 -11.17
N GLU A 111 -31.48 6.52 -11.30
CA GLU A 111 -32.81 6.70 -11.90
C GLU A 111 -32.85 6.20 -13.36
N ASP A 112 -31.75 6.35 -14.11
CA ASP A 112 -31.51 5.78 -15.45
C ASP A 112 -31.41 4.24 -15.49
N ALA A 113 -31.80 3.55 -14.42
CA ALA A 113 -31.61 2.13 -14.12
C ALA A 113 -30.15 1.61 -14.14
N THR A 114 -29.15 2.42 -14.55
CA THR A 114 -27.74 2.02 -14.54
C THR A 114 -27.25 1.73 -13.12
N LYS A 115 -26.53 0.62 -12.96
CA LYS A 115 -25.93 0.24 -11.67
C LYS A 115 -24.49 0.75 -11.60
N VAL A 116 -24.26 1.73 -10.73
CA VAL A 116 -22.93 2.24 -10.42
C VAL A 116 -22.43 1.58 -9.15
N GLU A 117 -21.21 1.05 -9.19
CA GLU A 117 -20.57 0.45 -8.02
C GLU A 117 -19.50 1.40 -7.46
N TYR A 118 -19.47 1.53 -6.13
CA TYR A 118 -18.48 2.30 -5.39
C TYR A 118 -17.68 1.38 -4.46
N ARG A 119 -16.40 1.69 -4.25
CA ARG A 119 -15.46 0.94 -3.39
C ARG A 119 -15.09 1.75 -2.16
N VAL A 120 -15.18 1.17 -0.97
CA VAL A 120 -14.82 1.82 0.30
C VAL A 120 -13.30 1.95 0.42
N TRP A 121 -12.83 3.19 0.46
CA TRP A 121 -11.42 3.54 0.54
C TRP A 121 -11.04 3.71 2.02
N ASN A 122 -10.16 2.84 2.51
CA ASN A 122 -9.85 2.77 3.94
C ASN A 122 -8.63 3.66 4.30
N PRO A 123 -8.78 4.70 5.14
CA PRO A 123 -7.67 5.59 5.52
C PRO A 123 -6.58 4.86 6.32
N PHE A 124 -6.92 3.88 7.16
CA PHE A 124 -5.97 3.02 7.89
C PHE A 124 -5.19 2.04 6.99
N ARG A 125 -5.34 2.13 5.65
CA ARG A 125 -4.56 1.37 4.65
C ARG A 125 -4.03 2.25 3.52
N SER A 126 -4.30 3.56 3.54
CA SER A 126 -4.05 4.42 2.39
C SER A 126 -3.82 5.86 2.83
N LYS A 127 -2.57 6.29 2.79
CA LYS A 127 -2.10 7.60 3.26
C LYS A 127 -2.75 8.77 2.51
N LEU A 128 -3.12 8.55 1.25
CA LEU A 128 -3.89 9.50 0.45
C LEU A 128 -5.33 9.65 0.96
N ALA A 129 -6.02 8.57 1.35
CA ALA A 129 -7.34 8.66 2.00
C ALA A 129 -7.24 9.30 3.40
N ALA A 130 -6.18 9.00 4.16
CA ALA A 130 -5.91 9.68 5.42
C ALA A 130 -5.69 11.19 5.23
N ALA A 131 -4.97 11.62 4.18
CA ALA A 131 -4.80 13.04 3.86
C ALA A 131 -6.12 13.73 3.44
N VAL A 132 -6.92 13.07 2.60
CA VAL A 132 -8.24 13.55 2.15
C VAL A 132 -9.19 13.80 3.33
N LEU A 133 -9.25 12.86 4.28
CA LEU A 133 -10.04 13.02 5.52
C LEU A 133 -9.38 13.95 6.54
N GLY A 134 -8.04 14.01 6.58
CA GLY A 134 -7.25 14.80 7.53
C GLY A 134 -7.26 16.31 7.27
N GLY A 135 -7.84 16.77 6.15
CA GLY A 135 -8.08 18.19 5.91
C GLY A 135 -7.55 18.74 4.59
N VAL A 136 -6.72 18.00 3.85
CA VAL A 136 -5.95 18.51 2.70
C VAL A 136 -6.79 19.26 1.65
N ASP A 137 -6.37 20.47 1.25
CA ASP A 137 -7.16 21.34 0.37
C ASP A 137 -7.29 20.77 -1.04
N ASN A 138 -6.18 20.35 -1.64
CA ASN A 138 -6.14 19.88 -3.02
C ASN A 138 -5.09 18.76 -3.21
N ILE A 139 -5.55 17.54 -3.50
CA ILE A 139 -4.68 16.42 -3.89
C ILE A 139 -4.16 16.50 -5.34
N TRP A 140 -4.72 17.41 -6.15
CA TRP A 140 -4.46 17.63 -7.60
C TRP A 140 -4.72 16.44 -8.54
N ILE A 141 -4.81 15.22 -8.02
CA ILE A 141 -5.34 14.03 -8.68
C ILE A 141 -6.83 14.28 -8.97
N LYS A 142 -7.20 14.28 -10.24
CA LYS A 142 -8.54 14.57 -10.76
C LYS A 142 -8.83 13.73 -12.01
N PRO A 143 -10.10 13.56 -12.42
CA PRO A 143 -10.46 12.85 -13.64
C PRO A 143 -9.69 13.36 -14.87
N GLY A 144 -9.12 12.45 -15.66
CA GLY A 144 -8.31 12.76 -16.84
C GLY A 144 -6.85 13.13 -16.57
N ALA A 145 -6.42 13.29 -15.32
CA ALA A 145 -5.02 13.62 -14.99
C ALA A 145 -4.05 12.47 -15.31
N ARG A 146 -2.78 12.78 -15.57
CA ARG A 146 -1.69 11.81 -15.61
C ARG A 146 -0.94 11.82 -14.28
N VAL A 147 -0.90 10.67 -13.62
CA VAL A 147 -0.31 10.52 -12.28
C VAL A 147 0.85 9.53 -12.33
N LEU A 148 1.99 9.91 -11.74
CA LEU A 148 3.09 8.99 -11.43
C LEU A 148 3.02 8.63 -9.94
N TYR A 149 2.81 7.35 -9.64
CA TYR A 149 2.77 6.80 -8.28
C TYR A 149 4.09 6.09 -7.98
N LEU A 150 4.86 6.60 -7.03
CA LEU A 150 6.13 6.01 -6.57
C LEU A 150 5.91 5.22 -5.29
N GLY A 151 6.30 3.94 -5.27
CA GLY A 151 6.06 3.02 -4.15
C GLY A 151 4.68 2.37 -4.21
N ALA A 152 4.28 1.89 -5.40
CA ALA A 152 2.94 1.36 -5.67
C ALA A 152 2.57 0.09 -4.87
N ALA A 153 3.54 -0.62 -4.29
CA ALA A 153 3.36 -1.85 -3.53
C ALA A 153 2.48 -2.87 -4.28
N SER A 154 1.47 -3.45 -3.63
CA SER A 154 0.51 -4.38 -4.25
C SER A 154 -0.65 -3.68 -4.98
N GLY A 155 -0.60 -2.35 -5.15
CA GLY A 155 -1.58 -1.59 -5.92
C GLY A 155 -2.88 -1.23 -5.19
N THR A 156 -2.95 -1.38 -3.87
CA THR A 156 -4.17 -1.07 -3.08
C THR A 156 -4.63 0.37 -3.27
N THR A 157 -3.82 1.35 -2.88
CA THR A 157 -4.11 2.79 -3.12
C THR A 157 -4.13 3.12 -4.60
N VAL A 158 -3.25 2.52 -5.41
CA VAL A 158 -3.18 2.74 -6.87
C VAL A 158 -4.53 2.44 -7.53
N SER A 159 -5.23 1.39 -7.09
CA SER A 159 -6.58 1.06 -7.60
C SER A 159 -7.63 2.14 -7.30
N HIS A 160 -7.50 2.92 -6.23
CA HIS A 160 -8.38 4.06 -5.93
C HIS A 160 -7.97 5.32 -6.69
N VAL A 161 -6.66 5.60 -6.80
CA VAL A 161 -6.13 6.67 -7.68
C VAL A 161 -6.59 6.44 -9.13
N SER A 162 -6.54 5.20 -9.60
CA SER A 162 -7.03 4.76 -10.90
C SER A 162 -8.54 4.98 -11.10
N ASP A 163 -9.34 4.66 -10.08
CA ASP A 163 -10.79 4.86 -10.07
C ASP A 163 -11.15 6.37 -10.12
N ILE A 164 -10.39 7.23 -9.41
CA ILE A 164 -10.55 8.70 -9.40
C ILE A 164 -10.14 9.33 -10.73
N VAL A 165 -8.99 8.93 -11.27
CA VAL A 165 -8.44 9.43 -12.54
C VAL A 165 -9.32 9.04 -13.74
N GLY A 166 -10.05 7.93 -13.65
CA GLY A 166 -10.96 7.49 -14.69
C GLY A 166 -10.27 6.99 -15.97
N PRO A 167 -11.04 6.58 -16.98
CA PRO A 167 -10.50 5.94 -18.20
C PRO A 167 -9.74 6.90 -19.12
N ASN A 168 -9.93 8.22 -18.97
CA ASN A 168 -9.31 9.24 -19.83
C ASN A 168 -7.92 9.68 -19.34
N GLY A 169 -7.56 9.38 -18.09
CA GLY A 169 -6.24 9.65 -17.52
C GLY A 169 -5.41 8.38 -17.40
N VAL A 170 -4.19 8.50 -16.87
CA VAL A 170 -3.23 7.38 -16.80
C VAL A 170 -2.50 7.39 -15.46
N VAL A 171 -2.35 6.21 -14.83
CA VAL A 171 -1.59 6.02 -13.59
C VAL A 171 -0.37 5.14 -13.86
N TYR A 172 0.81 5.75 -13.88
CA TYR A 172 2.08 5.04 -13.94
C TYR A 172 2.46 4.59 -12.53
N ALA A 173 2.52 3.28 -12.29
CA ALA A 173 2.69 2.71 -10.96
C ALA A 173 4.07 2.06 -10.81
N VAL A 174 5.01 2.76 -10.18
CA VAL A 174 6.41 2.32 -9.99
C VAL A 174 6.55 1.54 -8.69
N GLU A 175 7.04 0.31 -8.77
CA GLU A 175 7.28 -0.59 -7.63
C GLU A 175 8.58 -1.38 -7.81
N PHE A 176 9.43 -1.43 -6.79
CA PHE A 176 10.71 -2.13 -6.85
C PHE A 176 10.59 -3.65 -6.58
N SER A 177 9.70 -4.07 -5.68
CA SER A 177 9.57 -5.47 -5.28
C SER A 177 8.90 -6.31 -6.36
N HIS A 178 9.60 -7.31 -6.92
CA HIS A 178 8.99 -8.28 -7.84
C HIS A 178 7.81 -9.06 -7.24
N ARG A 179 7.75 -9.23 -5.90
CA ARG A 179 6.60 -9.86 -5.23
C ARG A 179 5.38 -8.95 -5.30
N SER A 180 5.52 -7.71 -4.84
CA SER A 180 4.45 -6.70 -4.85
C SER A 180 4.02 -6.38 -6.29
N GLY A 181 5.00 -6.30 -7.20
CA GLY A 181 4.83 -6.10 -8.62
C GLY A 181 3.99 -7.18 -9.31
N ARG A 182 4.02 -8.44 -8.84
CA ARG A 182 3.15 -9.51 -9.36
C ARG A 182 1.67 -9.19 -9.10
N ASP A 183 1.36 -8.69 -7.92
CA ASP A 183 -0.01 -8.32 -7.52
C ASP A 183 -0.45 -7.03 -8.21
N LEU A 184 0.45 -6.04 -8.30
CA LEU A 184 0.25 -4.81 -9.06
C LEU A 184 -0.05 -5.07 -10.54
N VAL A 185 0.71 -5.96 -11.19
CA VAL A 185 0.47 -6.40 -12.58
C VAL A 185 -0.87 -7.15 -12.70
N ASN A 186 -1.23 -7.99 -11.73
CA ASN A 186 -2.53 -8.68 -11.73
C ASN A 186 -3.72 -7.72 -11.56
N MET A 187 -3.54 -6.61 -10.83
CA MET A 187 -4.52 -5.53 -10.71
C MET A 187 -4.60 -4.70 -12.01
N ALA A 188 -3.45 -4.35 -12.60
CA ALA A 188 -3.37 -3.59 -13.85
C ALA A 188 -3.96 -4.32 -15.07
N LYS A 189 -3.89 -5.67 -15.13
CA LYS A 189 -4.59 -6.48 -16.16
C LYS A 189 -6.08 -6.20 -16.27
N LYS A 190 -6.71 -5.65 -15.23
CA LYS A 190 -8.14 -5.35 -15.15
C LYS A 190 -8.45 -3.85 -15.24
N ARG A 191 -7.50 -2.99 -14.88
CA ARG A 191 -7.61 -1.52 -14.99
C ARG A 191 -6.66 -1.02 -16.08
N THR A 192 -7.20 -0.87 -17.30
CA THR A 192 -6.45 -0.55 -18.52
C THR A 192 -5.73 0.81 -18.51
N ASN A 193 -6.08 1.70 -17.58
CA ASN A 193 -5.42 2.99 -17.37
C ASN A 193 -4.24 2.93 -16.37
N VAL A 194 -3.94 1.76 -15.78
CA VAL A 194 -2.77 1.56 -14.89
C VAL A 194 -1.63 0.91 -15.66
N ILE A 195 -0.47 1.57 -15.69
CA ILE A 195 0.75 1.05 -16.30
C ILE A 195 1.72 0.64 -15.18
N PRO A 196 1.90 -0.68 -14.92
CA PRO A 196 2.79 -1.17 -13.87
C PRO A 196 4.26 -1.16 -14.34
N ILE A 197 5.14 -0.56 -13.54
CA ILE A 197 6.56 -0.40 -13.85
C ILE A 197 7.36 -1.03 -12.71
N ILE A 198 7.97 -2.19 -12.97
CA ILE A 198 8.68 -2.96 -11.94
C ILE A 198 10.17 -2.62 -11.97
N GLU A 199 10.52 -1.45 -11.44
CA GLU A 199 11.88 -0.89 -11.43
C GLU A 199 12.15 -0.02 -10.19
N ASP A 200 13.42 0.27 -9.94
CA ASP A 200 13.85 1.13 -8.82
C ASP A 200 13.59 2.62 -9.11
N ALA A 201 12.74 3.24 -8.29
CA ALA A 201 12.39 4.66 -8.38
C ALA A 201 13.58 5.63 -8.21
N ARG A 202 14.72 5.16 -7.66
CA ARG A 202 15.98 5.95 -7.63
C ARG A 202 16.60 6.17 -9.01
N HIS A 203 16.18 5.40 -10.02
CA HIS A 203 16.81 5.32 -11.34
C HIS A 203 15.83 5.62 -12.50
N PRO A 204 15.20 6.82 -12.56
CA PRO A 204 14.17 7.16 -13.56
C PRO A 204 14.65 7.06 -15.02
N ALA A 205 15.96 7.15 -15.26
CA ALA A 205 16.56 6.90 -16.56
C ALA A 205 16.25 5.52 -17.16
N LYS A 206 15.94 4.50 -16.34
CA LYS A 206 15.58 3.17 -16.82
C LYS A 206 14.19 3.10 -17.47
N TYR A 207 13.18 3.72 -16.85
CA TYR A 207 11.79 3.70 -17.31
C TYR A 207 11.38 4.97 -18.08
N ARG A 208 12.36 5.81 -18.48
CA ARG A 208 12.14 7.02 -19.29
C ARG A 208 11.41 6.81 -20.62
N MET A 209 11.39 5.59 -21.13
CA MET A 209 10.68 5.22 -22.37
C MET A 209 9.22 4.83 -22.15
N LEU A 210 8.81 4.60 -20.89
CA LEU A 210 7.45 4.19 -20.52
C LEU A 210 6.61 5.34 -19.98
N VAL A 211 7.23 6.28 -19.25
CA VAL A 211 6.53 7.39 -18.58
C VAL A 211 6.63 8.66 -19.42
N GLY A 212 5.50 9.12 -19.97
CA GLY A 212 5.37 10.45 -20.55
C GLY A 212 5.13 11.54 -19.50
N MET A 213 5.14 12.82 -19.91
CA MET A 213 4.96 13.96 -18.99
C MET A 213 3.66 13.87 -18.18
N VAL A 214 3.77 13.88 -16.85
CA VAL A 214 2.67 13.77 -15.87
C VAL A 214 2.28 15.11 -15.27
N ASP A 215 1.05 15.17 -14.75
CA ASP A 215 0.47 16.34 -14.08
C ASP A 215 0.73 16.34 -12.57
N VAL A 216 0.76 15.14 -11.96
CA VAL A 216 0.95 14.94 -10.52
C VAL A 216 1.90 13.78 -10.24
N ILE A 217 2.80 13.92 -9.25
CA ILE A 217 3.49 12.79 -8.63
C ILE A 217 2.91 12.53 -7.23
N PHE A 218 2.53 11.29 -6.94
CA PHE A 218 2.27 10.80 -5.58
C PHE A 218 3.44 9.91 -5.13
N SER A 219 4.01 10.18 -3.96
CA SER A 219 5.17 9.45 -3.43
C SER A 219 4.89 8.83 -2.06
N ASP A 220 4.90 7.50 -2.00
CA ASP A 220 4.73 6.66 -0.79
C ASP A 220 6.01 5.85 -0.48
N VAL A 221 7.17 6.37 -0.91
CA VAL A 221 8.46 5.66 -0.82
C VAL A 221 9.07 5.82 0.56
N ALA A 222 8.85 4.83 1.43
CA ALA A 222 9.46 4.76 2.76
C ALA A 222 10.96 4.42 2.70
N GLN A 223 11.81 5.40 2.40
CA GLN A 223 13.28 5.36 2.43
C GLN A 223 13.84 6.60 3.15
N PRO A 224 15.16 6.71 3.41
CA PRO A 224 15.76 7.94 3.92
C PRO A 224 15.99 9.03 2.86
N ASP A 225 16.06 8.67 1.58
CA ASP A 225 16.37 9.58 0.46
C ASP A 225 15.12 10.03 -0.34
N GLN A 226 13.98 10.21 0.33
CA GLN A 226 12.67 10.46 -0.30
C GLN A 226 12.66 11.73 -1.16
N ALA A 227 13.11 12.87 -0.62
CA ALA A 227 13.19 14.12 -1.36
C ALA A 227 14.03 14.00 -2.66
N ARG A 228 15.15 13.26 -2.62
CA ARG A 228 16.01 13.00 -3.78
C ARG A 228 15.31 12.12 -4.83
N ILE A 229 14.61 11.06 -4.39
CA ILE A 229 13.82 10.19 -5.28
C ILE A 229 12.71 10.99 -5.98
N LEU A 230 12.00 11.84 -5.23
CA LEU A 230 10.96 12.70 -5.79
C LEU A 230 11.55 13.76 -6.76
N ALA A 231 12.66 14.40 -6.41
CA ALA A 231 13.33 15.39 -7.27
C ALA A 231 13.80 14.79 -8.61
N LEU A 232 14.41 13.61 -8.58
CA LEU A 232 14.84 12.91 -9.79
C LEU A 232 13.64 12.48 -10.66
N ASN A 233 12.54 12.04 -10.08
CA ASN A 233 11.34 11.72 -10.85
C ASN A 233 10.64 12.96 -11.41
N ALA A 234 10.59 14.05 -10.64
CA ALA A 234 9.99 15.32 -11.09
C ALA A 234 10.78 15.95 -12.23
N SER A 235 12.11 15.97 -12.14
CA SER A 235 12.97 16.52 -13.20
C SER A 235 12.92 15.74 -14.52
N TYR A 236 12.55 14.45 -14.48
CA TYR A 236 12.34 13.63 -15.68
C TYR A 236 10.91 13.69 -16.24
N PHE A 237 9.88 13.75 -15.39
CA PHE A 237 8.49 13.46 -15.80
C PHE A 237 7.46 14.53 -15.42
N LEU A 238 7.69 15.35 -14.39
CA LEU A 238 6.68 16.30 -13.93
C LEU A 238 6.72 17.58 -14.77
N LYS A 239 5.55 18.01 -15.27
CA LYS A 239 5.40 19.28 -15.99
C LYS A 239 5.84 20.46 -15.12
N ALA A 240 6.40 21.51 -15.72
CA ALA A 240 6.60 22.78 -15.02
C ALA A 240 5.24 23.36 -14.61
N GLY A 241 5.08 23.71 -13.34
CA GLY A 241 3.77 24.04 -12.75
C GLY A 241 2.89 22.83 -12.40
N GLY A 242 3.38 21.61 -12.60
CA GLY A 242 2.74 20.37 -12.14
C GLY A 242 2.87 20.17 -10.63
N HIS A 243 2.14 19.22 -10.08
CA HIS A 243 1.96 19.07 -8.64
C HIS A 243 2.65 17.84 -8.05
N PHE A 244 2.90 17.88 -6.73
CA PHE A 244 3.38 16.72 -6.00
C PHE A 244 2.62 16.55 -4.67
N VAL A 245 2.54 15.30 -4.25
CA VAL A 245 2.03 14.86 -2.95
C VAL A 245 3.02 13.81 -2.42
N ILE A 246 3.62 14.05 -1.26
CA ILE A 246 4.57 13.14 -0.62
C ILE A 246 4.13 12.78 0.79
N SER A 247 4.12 11.49 1.10
CA SER A 247 3.89 11.00 2.46
C SER A 247 5.22 10.77 3.16
N ILE A 248 5.59 11.72 4.02
CA ILE A 248 6.81 11.70 4.80
C ILE A 248 6.56 10.91 6.09
N LYS A 249 7.32 9.83 6.29
CA LYS A 249 7.33 9.03 7.52
C LYS A 249 8.61 9.31 8.31
N ALA A 250 8.52 10.00 9.44
CA ALA A 250 9.69 10.43 10.21
C ALA A 250 10.61 9.24 10.59
N ASN A 251 10.01 8.21 11.22
CA ASN A 251 10.70 7.00 11.68
C ASN A 251 11.38 6.14 10.58
N CYS A 252 11.25 6.48 9.29
CA CYS A 252 11.98 5.83 8.20
C CYS A 252 13.04 6.72 7.54
N ILE A 253 13.21 7.95 8.02
CA ILE A 253 14.24 8.90 7.59
C ILE A 253 15.26 9.06 8.71
N ASP A 254 14.78 9.39 9.91
CA ASP A 254 15.58 9.44 11.14
C ASP A 254 14.66 9.11 12.34
N SER A 255 15.03 8.10 13.13
CA SER A 255 14.29 7.67 14.31
C SER A 255 14.92 8.17 15.63
N THR A 256 15.93 9.04 15.55
CA THR A 256 16.65 9.59 16.71
C THR A 256 16.22 11.01 17.08
N VAL A 257 15.54 11.71 16.16
CA VAL A 257 15.08 13.09 16.32
C VAL A 257 13.54 13.19 16.27
N PRO A 258 12.93 14.24 16.85
CA PRO A 258 11.47 14.43 16.81
C PRO A 258 10.93 14.54 15.38
N ALA A 259 9.73 13.99 15.15
CA ALA A 259 9.11 13.94 13.82
C ALA A 259 8.97 15.32 13.14
N GLU A 260 8.64 16.35 13.91
CA GLU A 260 8.57 17.75 13.44
C GLU A 260 9.89 18.23 12.82
N ALA A 261 11.03 17.88 13.44
CA ALA A 261 12.36 18.24 12.93
C ALA A 261 12.68 17.50 11.62
N VAL A 262 12.24 16.24 11.47
CA VAL A 262 12.36 15.49 10.21
C VAL A 262 11.52 16.16 9.12
N PHE A 263 10.26 16.51 9.40
CA PHE A 263 9.38 17.16 8.44
C PHE A 263 9.96 18.50 7.96
N GLN A 264 10.46 19.34 8.87
CA GLN A 264 11.12 20.61 8.52
C GLN A 264 12.44 20.41 7.75
N SER A 265 13.15 19.29 7.96
CA SER A 265 14.35 18.93 7.20
C SER A 265 14.00 18.54 5.76
N GLU A 266 13.04 17.64 5.55
CA GLU A 266 12.58 17.24 4.22
C GLU A 266 11.97 18.40 3.43
N VAL A 267 11.16 19.25 4.08
CA VAL A 267 10.59 20.45 3.45
C VAL A 267 11.69 21.38 2.91
N LYS A 268 12.81 21.54 3.63
CA LYS A 268 13.97 22.32 3.15
C LYS A 268 14.68 21.65 1.97
N LYS A 269 14.85 20.32 1.98
CA LYS A 269 15.42 19.57 0.84
C LYS A 269 14.55 19.72 -0.42
N LEU A 270 13.22 19.63 -0.28
CA LEU A 270 12.28 19.85 -1.38
C LEU A 270 12.37 21.28 -1.93
N GLN A 271 12.51 22.29 -1.07
CA GLN A 271 12.69 23.69 -1.49
C GLN A 271 13.99 23.92 -2.27
N GLN A 272 15.08 23.22 -1.92
CA GLN A 272 16.34 23.23 -2.68
C GLN A 272 16.15 22.63 -4.08
N GLU A 273 15.38 21.55 -4.19
CA GLU A 273 15.06 20.83 -5.44
C GLU A 273 13.94 21.49 -6.29
N GLN A 274 13.76 22.81 -6.16
CA GLN A 274 12.81 23.62 -6.94
C GLN A 274 11.31 23.29 -6.72
N PHE A 275 10.96 22.57 -5.65
CA PHE A 275 9.57 22.42 -5.23
C PHE A 275 9.11 23.58 -4.35
N LYS A 276 7.86 24.00 -4.53
CA LYS A 276 7.17 24.92 -3.63
C LYS A 276 6.07 24.14 -2.88
N PRO A 277 6.26 23.74 -1.62
CA PRO A 277 5.16 23.25 -0.80
C PRO A 277 4.10 24.33 -0.61
N PHE A 278 2.84 23.92 -0.54
CA PHE A 278 1.68 24.77 -0.25
C PHE A 278 1.08 24.42 1.11
N GLU A 279 1.05 23.12 1.44
CA GLU A 279 0.30 22.58 2.57
C GLU A 279 1.05 21.39 3.20
N GLN A 280 0.92 21.24 4.52
CA GLN A 280 1.40 20.08 5.28
C GLN A 280 0.32 19.65 6.27
N VAL A 281 -0.09 18.38 6.22
CA VAL A 281 -1.14 17.79 7.06
C VAL A 281 -0.58 16.55 7.75
N THR A 282 -0.67 16.46 9.08
CA THR A 282 -0.34 15.23 9.83
C THR A 282 -1.42 14.18 9.63
N LEU A 283 -1.05 12.90 9.52
CA LEU A 283 -1.99 11.81 9.22
C LEU A 283 -2.58 11.14 10.46
N GLU A 284 -2.46 11.77 11.63
CA GLU A 284 -3.12 11.32 12.85
C GLU A 284 -4.63 11.63 12.77
N PRO A 285 -5.52 10.73 13.23
CA PRO A 285 -5.26 9.53 14.04
C PRO A 285 -4.99 8.24 13.24
N PHE A 286 -4.86 8.29 11.92
CA PHE A 286 -4.77 7.09 11.07
C PHE A 286 -3.37 6.47 11.06
N GLU A 287 -2.32 7.28 10.91
CA GLU A 287 -0.92 6.86 10.95
C GLU A 287 -0.08 7.85 11.78
N ARG A 288 0.54 7.36 12.86
CA ARG A 288 1.45 8.14 13.73
C ARG A 288 2.77 8.45 13.04
N ASP A 289 3.38 9.58 13.36
CA ASP A 289 4.68 10.03 12.83
C ASP A 289 4.72 10.16 11.29
N HIS A 290 3.56 10.36 10.66
CA HIS A 290 3.42 10.60 9.22
C HIS A 290 2.82 11.99 8.94
N ALA A 291 3.38 12.67 7.94
CA ALA A 291 2.85 13.91 7.39
C ALA A 291 2.73 13.83 5.87
N CYS A 292 1.61 14.27 5.33
CA CYS A 292 1.44 14.50 3.90
C CYS A 292 1.82 15.95 3.58
N VAL A 293 2.72 16.15 2.62
CA VAL A 293 3.09 17.47 2.10
C VAL A 293 2.65 17.57 0.64
N VAL A 294 1.96 18.66 0.30
CA VAL A 294 1.45 18.94 -1.05
C VAL A 294 2.10 20.22 -1.56
N GLY A 295 2.41 20.27 -2.86
CA GLY A 295 2.88 21.49 -3.49
C GLY A 295 2.92 21.44 -5.01
N GLY A 296 3.66 22.39 -5.60
CA GLY A 296 3.93 22.47 -7.03
C GLY A 296 5.42 22.47 -7.35
N TYR A 297 5.79 21.93 -8.51
CA TYR A 297 7.16 21.85 -9.01
C TYR A 297 7.43 22.94 -10.04
N ARG A 298 8.55 23.67 -9.89
CA ARG A 298 8.92 24.78 -10.80
C ARG A 298 7.77 25.76 -11.05
N MET A 299 7.00 26.08 -10.01
CA MET A 299 5.85 26.98 -10.12
C MET A 299 6.28 28.33 -10.69
N PRO A 300 5.56 28.88 -11.69
CA PRO A 300 5.87 30.20 -12.22
C PRO A 300 5.81 31.23 -11.08
N LYS A 301 6.78 32.14 -11.04
CA LYS A 301 6.72 33.29 -10.13
C LYS A 301 5.46 34.07 -10.49
N LYS A 302 4.55 34.23 -9.52
CA LYS A 302 3.39 35.13 -9.67
C LYS A 302 3.94 36.49 -10.10
N GLN A 303 3.59 36.96 -11.30
CA GLN A 303 3.78 38.36 -11.64
C GLN A 303 3.00 39.16 -10.60
N LYS A 304 3.64 40.19 -10.03
CA LYS A 304 2.88 41.19 -9.28
C LYS A 304 2.10 42.01 -10.31
N ALA A 305 0.78 41.96 -10.20
CA ALA A 305 -0.07 43.04 -10.68
C ALA A 305 0.13 44.27 -9.77
#